data_AF-A0A5J5BFD3-F1
#
_entry.id   AF-A0A5J5BFD3-F1
#
_cell.length_a   1.000
_cell.length_b   1.000
_cell.length_c   1.000
_cell.angle_alpha   90.00
_cell.angle_beta   90.00
_cell.angle_gamma   90.00
#
_symmetry.space_group_name_H-M   'P 1'
#
loop_
_entity.id
_entity.type
_entity.pdbx_description
1 polymer ?
#
loop_
_entity_poly.entity_id
_entity_poly.type
_entity_poly.pdbx_seq_one_letter_code
_entity_poly.pdbx_strand_id
1 'polypeptide(L)'
;MADKGISLEEIKNETVDLERIPVEEVFQQLKCTREGLTNEEGQLRLQIFGPNKLEEKKESKILKFLGFMWNPLSWVMEIAAIMAIVLANGGGKPPDWQDFIGIQQLMAGLAPKTKVLRDGRWNEQEAAILVPGDVVSIKLGDIIPADARLLEGDPLKIDQSALTGESLPVTKNPGDEVFSGSTCKQGEIEAVVIATGVHTFFGKAAHLVDSTNQVGHFQKVLTAIGNFCICSIAVGVLIELVVMYPIQHRSYRDGIDNLLVLLIGGIPIAMPTVLSVTMAIGSHRLSQQGAITKRMTAIEEMAGMDVLCSDKTGTLTLNKLTVDTSLIEVFARDVDKETVILLGARASRVENQDAIDACIVGMLADPKEARAGITEVHFLPFNPVEKRTAITYIDSNGNWHRVSKGAPEQIIELCNLKEDVKKTAHAIIDKFADRGLRSPSCCPADGSREEQRECRRAMGDQLAIGKETGRRLGMGTNMYPSSSLLGQSKDETIADLPVEELIEKADGFAGVFPEHKYEIVKKLQERKHICGMTGDGVNDAPALKKADIGIAVADATDAARGASDIVLTEPGLSVIVSAVLTSRAIFQRMKNYTIICRFHHDPYRHGFHAHCTYLEI
;
A
#
# COMPACT_ATOMS: atom_id res chain seq x y z
N MET A 1 -53.61 0.01 -8.59
CA MET A 1 -52.79 0.15 -7.37
C MET A 1 -51.59 0.96 -7.77
N ALA A 2 -51.48 2.19 -7.26
CA ALA A 2 -50.41 3.12 -7.61
C ALA A 2 -49.08 2.58 -7.09
N ASP A 3 -48.09 2.61 -7.97
CA ASP A 3 -46.70 2.26 -7.75
C ASP A 3 -46.12 3.17 -6.64
N LYS A 4 -46.15 2.70 -5.39
CA LYS A 4 -45.50 3.36 -4.26
C LYS A 4 -44.01 3.07 -4.36
N GLY A 5 -43.34 3.74 -5.29
CA GLY A 5 -41.89 3.73 -5.36
C GLY A 5 -41.32 4.26 -4.04
N ILE A 6 -40.56 3.43 -3.35
CA ILE A 6 -39.85 3.76 -2.10
C ILE A 6 -39.00 5.03 -2.33
N SER A 7 -38.96 5.92 -1.34
CA SER A 7 -38.18 7.16 -1.40
C SER A 7 -36.71 6.90 -1.03
N LEU A 8 -35.78 7.63 -1.63
CA LEU A 8 -34.33 7.47 -1.35
C LEU A 8 -33.99 7.75 0.13
N GLU A 9 -34.82 8.52 0.84
CA GLU A 9 -34.70 8.77 2.28
C GLU A 9 -35.10 7.57 3.15
N GLU A 10 -36.05 6.74 2.69
CA GLU A 10 -36.39 5.47 3.37
C GLU A 10 -35.23 4.46 3.23
N ILE A 11 -34.57 4.42 2.08
CA ILE A 11 -33.37 3.58 1.86
C ILE A 11 -32.23 4.02 2.79
N LYS A 12 -32.06 5.33 2.99
CA LYS A 12 -31.09 5.88 3.95
C LYS A 12 -31.36 5.47 5.40
N ASN A 13 -32.63 5.25 5.77
CA ASN A 13 -33.03 4.82 7.10
C ASN A 13 -33.01 3.30 7.30
N GLU A 14 -32.44 2.54 6.36
CA GLU A 14 -32.27 1.08 6.42
C GLU A 14 -33.61 0.31 6.66
N THR A 15 -34.76 0.88 6.28
CA THR A 15 -36.07 0.20 6.43
C THR A 15 -36.26 -0.98 5.47
N VAL A 16 -35.34 -1.18 4.52
CA VAL A 16 -35.39 -2.22 3.49
C VAL A 16 -34.08 -3.00 3.49
N ASP A 17 -34.17 -4.30 3.69
CA ASP A 17 -33.03 -5.21 3.67
C ASP A 17 -32.66 -5.58 2.23
N LEU A 18 -31.74 -4.79 1.65
CA LEU A 18 -31.20 -5.02 0.30
C LEU A 18 -30.22 -6.22 0.25
N GLU A 19 -29.86 -6.83 1.39
CA GLU A 19 -28.86 -7.90 1.49
C GLU A 19 -29.43 -9.27 1.10
N ARG A 20 -30.76 -9.45 1.17
CA ARG A 20 -31.41 -10.76 0.97
C ARG A 20 -32.29 -10.86 -0.26
N ILE A 21 -32.36 -9.77 -1.03
CA ILE A 21 -33.28 -9.60 -2.15
C ILE A 21 -32.59 -9.96 -3.48
N PRO A 22 -33.31 -10.49 -4.49
CA PRO A 22 -32.76 -10.76 -5.82
C PRO A 22 -32.21 -9.50 -6.50
N VAL A 23 -31.19 -9.64 -7.35
CA VAL A 23 -30.49 -8.52 -8.00
C VAL A 23 -31.45 -7.65 -8.82
N GLU A 24 -32.43 -8.23 -9.49
CA GLU A 24 -33.45 -7.51 -10.27
C GLU A 24 -34.31 -6.59 -9.40
N GLU A 25 -34.65 -7.02 -8.18
CA GLU A 25 -35.39 -6.22 -7.22
C GLU A 25 -34.50 -5.12 -6.59
N VAL A 26 -33.19 -5.38 -6.43
CA VAL A 26 -32.22 -4.37 -6.00
C VAL A 26 -32.18 -3.20 -7.00
N PHE A 27 -32.15 -3.47 -8.31
CA PHE A 27 -32.21 -2.42 -9.34
C PHE A 27 -33.51 -1.60 -9.29
N GLN A 28 -34.66 -2.26 -9.03
CA GLN A 28 -35.95 -1.57 -8.91
C GLN A 28 -36.00 -0.68 -7.67
N GLN A 29 -35.51 -1.15 -6.53
CA GLN A 29 -35.52 -0.40 -5.27
C GLN A 29 -34.52 0.77 -5.29
N LEU A 30 -33.32 0.56 -5.84
CA LEU A 30 -32.30 1.62 -5.99
C LEU A 30 -32.56 2.55 -7.18
N LYS A 31 -33.61 2.30 -7.98
CA LYS A 31 -33.98 3.04 -9.21
C LYS A 31 -32.76 3.26 -10.10
N CYS A 32 -32.00 2.20 -10.36
CA CYS A 32 -30.83 2.22 -11.24
C CYS A 32 -30.99 1.22 -12.39
N THR A 33 -30.21 1.43 -13.45
CA THR A 33 -30.17 0.55 -14.63
C THR A 33 -28.84 -0.19 -14.68
N ARG A 34 -28.78 -1.27 -15.46
CA ARG A 34 -27.53 -2.03 -15.70
C ARG A 34 -26.46 -1.20 -16.43
N GLU A 35 -26.85 -0.11 -17.09
CA GLU A 35 -25.93 0.82 -17.79
C GLU A 35 -25.29 1.86 -16.85
N GLY A 36 -25.53 1.76 -15.54
CA GLY A 36 -25.01 2.68 -14.54
C GLY A 36 -25.88 3.92 -14.32
N LEU A 37 -25.44 4.81 -13.44
CA LEU A 37 -26.13 6.06 -13.12
C LEU A 37 -25.70 7.20 -14.05
N THR A 38 -26.54 8.22 -14.18
CA THR A 38 -26.10 9.47 -14.81
C THR A 38 -25.24 10.29 -13.86
N ASN A 39 -24.35 11.13 -14.41
CA ASN A 39 -23.49 11.98 -13.56
C ASN A 39 -24.29 12.95 -12.67
N GLU A 40 -25.44 13.46 -13.15
CA GLU A 40 -26.32 14.35 -12.39
C GLU A 40 -26.99 13.62 -11.22
N GLU A 41 -27.50 12.40 -11.44
CA GLU A 41 -28.08 11.56 -10.39
C GLU A 41 -27.05 11.18 -9.33
N GLY A 42 -25.81 10.89 -9.75
CA GLY A 42 -24.70 10.62 -8.83
C GLY A 42 -24.45 11.80 -7.88
N GLN A 43 -24.42 13.03 -8.38
CA GLN A 43 -24.25 14.23 -7.54
C GLN A 43 -25.45 14.49 -6.62
N LEU A 44 -26.67 14.28 -7.10
CA LEU A 44 -27.88 14.41 -6.29
C LEU A 44 -27.88 13.41 -5.12
N ARG A 45 -27.54 12.14 -5.38
CA ARG A 45 -27.42 11.11 -4.34
C ARG A 45 -26.30 11.42 -3.35
N LEU A 46 -25.17 11.97 -3.82
CA LEU A 46 -24.06 12.36 -2.96
C LEU A 46 -24.48 13.43 -1.94
N GLN A 47 -25.37 14.36 -2.32
CA GLN A 47 -25.92 15.36 -1.39
C GLN A 47 -26.85 14.74 -0.33
N ILE A 48 -27.56 13.66 -0.67
CA ILE A 48 -28.53 12.99 0.21
C ILE A 48 -27.85 12.02 1.18
N PHE A 49 -27.01 11.12 0.65
CA PHE A 49 -26.33 10.07 1.40
C PHE A 49 -25.03 10.55 2.05
N GLY A 50 -24.43 11.61 1.52
CA GLY A 50 -23.11 12.07 1.94
C GLY A 50 -21.97 11.29 1.24
N PRO A 51 -20.72 11.69 1.47
CA PRO A 51 -19.56 11.02 0.87
C PRO A 51 -19.34 9.62 1.47
N ASN A 52 -18.88 8.68 0.64
CA ASN A 52 -18.45 7.34 1.04
C ASN A 52 -17.10 7.39 1.78
N LYS A 53 -17.12 7.99 2.96
CA LYS A 53 -15.99 8.10 3.88
C LYS A 53 -16.52 7.94 5.31
N LEU A 54 -15.74 7.30 6.17
CA LEU A 54 -16.07 7.28 7.59
C LEU A 54 -16.07 8.72 8.14
N GLU A 55 -17.04 9.04 8.99
CA GLU A 55 -17.11 10.36 9.60
C GLU A 55 -15.81 10.63 10.38
N GLU A 56 -15.01 11.57 9.88
CA GLU A 56 -13.88 12.07 10.65
C GLU A 56 -14.45 12.74 11.90
N LYS A 57 -14.05 12.28 13.09
CA LYS A 57 -14.32 13.00 14.34
C LYS A 57 -13.82 14.42 14.16
N LYS A 58 -14.75 15.37 14.04
CA LYS A 58 -14.46 16.80 14.02
C LYS A 58 -13.98 17.19 15.41
N GLU A 59 -12.72 16.94 15.71
CA GLU A 59 -12.06 17.58 16.84
C GLU A 59 -12.09 19.08 16.58
N SER A 60 -12.66 19.85 17.51
CA SER A 60 -12.59 21.30 17.38
C SER A 60 -11.11 21.70 17.48
N LYS A 61 -10.68 22.57 16.55
CA LYS A 61 -9.29 23.08 16.52
C LYS A 61 -8.87 23.67 17.88
N ILE A 62 -9.84 24.22 18.60
CA ILE A 62 -9.69 24.79 19.95
C ILE A 62 -9.46 23.70 21.00
N LEU A 63 -10.22 22.58 21.00
CA LEU A 63 -9.96 21.49 21.94
C LEU A 63 -8.57 20.87 21.72
N LYS A 64 -8.14 20.76 20.46
CA LYS A 64 -6.82 20.21 20.13
C LYS A 64 -5.70 21.13 20.58
N PHE A 65 -5.88 22.44 20.45
CA PHE A 65 -5.00 23.45 21.01
C PHE A 65 -4.94 23.38 22.55
N LEU A 66 -6.09 23.25 23.22
CA LEU A 66 -6.15 23.08 24.68
C LEU A 66 -5.54 21.75 25.14
N GLY A 67 -5.73 20.67 24.39
CA GLY A 67 -5.09 19.37 24.62
C GLY A 67 -3.57 19.43 24.45
N PHE A 68 -3.07 20.25 23.53
CA PHE A 68 -1.63 20.52 23.40
C PHE A 68 -1.05 21.22 24.64
N MET A 69 -1.86 22.01 25.36
CA MET A 69 -1.47 22.60 26.64
C MET A 69 -1.44 21.59 27.80
N TRP A 70 -1.96 20.37 27.62
CA TRP A 70 -1.96 19.33 28.66
C TRP A 70 -0.71 18.43 28.64
N ASN A 71 0.30 18.75 27.82
CA ASN A 71 1.55 18.01 27.81
C ASN A 71 2.33 18.21 29.13
N PRO A 72 3.04 17.19 29.66
CA PRO A 72 3.78 17.31 30.93
C PRO A 72 4.76 18.50 30.98
N LEU A 73 5.33 18.90 29.85
CA LEU A 73 6.20 20.08 29.75
C LEU A 73 5.44 21.40 29.90
N SER A 74 4.20 21.45 29.41
CA SER A 74 3.31 22.61 29.55
C SER A 74 2.89 22.82 31.01
N TRP A 75 2.70 21.75 31.78
CA TRP A 75 2.41 21.83 33.23
C TRP A 75 3.55 22.50 34.00
N VAL A 76 4.82 22.18 33.69
CA VAL A 76 5.97 22.81 34.36
C VAL A 76 6.05 24.30 34.00
N MET A 77 5.70 24.67 32.76
CA MET A 77 5.62 26.07 32.34
C MET A 77 4.47 26.84 33.00
N GLU A 78 3.32 26.19 33.21
CA GLU A 78 2.20 26.77 33.94
C GLU A 78 2.58 27.01 35.41
N ILE A 79 3.29 26.07 36.04
CA ILE A 79 3.83 26.24 37.40
C ILE A 79 4.83 27.41 37.45
N ALA A 80 5.75 27.50 36.48
CA ALA A 80 6.71 28.62 36.40
C ALA A 80 6.00 29.97 36.19
N ALA A 81 4.97 30.01 35.33
CA ALA A 81 4.17 31.20 35.06
C ALA A 81 3.36 31.62 36.29
N ILE A 82 2.71 30.68 37.00
CA ILE A 82 1.99 30.95 38.25
C ILE A 82 2.96 31.45 39.33
N MET A 83 4.15 30.84 39.46
CA MET A 83 5.18 31.28 40.40
C MET A 83 5.64 32.71 40.09
N ALA A 84 5.82 33.05 38.80
CA ALA A 84 6.16 34.39 38.35
C ALA A 84 5.01 35.40 38.59
N ILE A 85 3.75 35.03 38.33
CA ILE A 85 2.57 35.90 38.53
C ILE A 85 2.33 36.18 40.03
N VAL A 86 2.48 35.17 40.88
CA VAL A 86 2.38 35.33 42.34
C VAL A 86 3.46 36.27 42.89
N LEU A 87 4.63 36.33 42.24
CA LEU A 87 5.72 37.24 42.60
C LEU A 87 5.60 38.62 41.95
N ALA A 88 5.00 38.70 40.76
CA ALA A 88 4.85 39.89 39.95
C ALA A 88 3.39 40.38 39.93
N ASN A 89 2.94 40.97 41.04
CA ASN A 89 1.84 41.93 40.94
C ASN A 89 2.35 43.19 40.20
N GLY A 90 2.16 43.20 38.88
CA GLY A 90 2.23 44.41 38.05
C GLY A 90 2.95 44.21 36.72
N GLY A 91 2.19 44.33 35.61
CA GLY A 91 2.77 44.66 34.30
C GLY A 91 2.15 43.93 33.12
N GLY A 92 0.93 44.32 32.74
CA GLY A 92 0.27 43.81 31.54
C GLY A 92 0.97 44.24 30.24
N LYS A 93 1.30 43.25 29.40
CA LYS A 93 1.49 43.40 27.96
C LYS A 93 0.98 42.14 27.22
N PRO A 94 0.28 42.28 26.09
CA PRO A 94 -0.25 41.16 25.33
C PRO A 94 0.82 40.54 24.41
N PRO A 95 0.79 39.22 24.14
CA PRO A 95 1.62 38.60 23.11
C PRO A 95 0.96 38.66 21.72
N ASP A 96 1.80 38.90 20.71
CA ASP A 96 1.45 38.89 19.29
C ASP A 96 1.19 37.46 18.79
N TRP A 97 0.16 37.32 17.95
CA TRP A 97 -0.17 36.09 17.23
C TRP A 97 0.26 36.22 15.78
N GLN A 98 1.20 35.38 15.34
CA GLN A 98 1.30 35.00 13.94
C GLN A 98 1.92 33.61 13.77
N ASP A 99 1.44 32.96 12.71
CA ASP A 99 1.86 31.69 12.09
C ASP A 99 1.12 30.41 12.50
N PHE A 100 -0.03 30.18 11.84
CA PHE A 100 -0.58 28.83 11.69
C PHE A 100 -1.53 28.68 10.49
N ILE A 101 -1.03 28.64 9.25
CA ILE A 101 -1.76 28.00 8.14
C ILE A 101 -0.78 27.33 7.16
N GLY A 102 -0.88 26.01 7.05
CA GLY A 102 -0.30 25.25 5.95
C GLY A 102 -0.27 23.78 6.33
N ILE A 103 -1.15 22.98 5.73
CA ILE A 103 -1.11 21.51 5.50
C ILE A 103 -2.56 21.03 5.38
N GLN A 104 -3.07 21.02 4.14
CA GLN A 104 -4.26 20.25 3.74
C GLN A 104 -4.11 19.61 2.34
N GLN A 105 -3.00 19.82 1.63
CA GLN A 105 -2.87 19.39 0.22
C GLN A 105 -2.23 18.01 0.00
N LEU A 106 -1.70 17.35 1.03
CA LEU A 106 -0.94 16.10 0.84
C LEU A 106 -1.83 14.83 0.77
N MET A 107 -3.07 14.89 1.29
CA MET A 107 -3.90 13.68 1.46
C MET A 107 -4.71 13.28 0.21
N ALA A 108 -4.86 14.16 -0.78
CA ALA A 108 -5.72 13.91 -1.95
C ALA A 108 -5.18 12.78 -2.86
N GLY A 109 -3.86 12.61 -2.97
CA GLY A 109 -3.24 11.60 -3.85
C GLY A 109 -3.33 10.15 -3.34
N LEU A 110 -3.76 9.95 -2.09
CA LEU A 110 -3.82 8.65 -1.42
C LEU A 110 -5.24 8.10 -1.30
N ALA A 111 -6.25 8.87 -1.71
CA ALA A 111 -7.63 8.45 -1.63
C ALA A 111 -7.83 7.17 -2.49
N PRO A 112 -8.50 6.14 -1.95
CA PRO A 112 -8.82 4.95 -2.73
C PRO A 112 -9.64 5.37 -3.95
N LYS A 113 -9.28 4.84 -5.12
CA LYS A 113 -9.99 5.06 -6.37
C LYS A 113 -10.87 3.87 -6.69
N THR A 114 -11.90 4.10 -7.48
CA THR A 114 -12.79 3.04 -7.95
C THR A 114 -13.23 3.33 -9.39
N LYS A 115 -13.44 2.27 -10.17
CA LYS A 115 -13.96 2.36 -11.53
C LYS A 115 -15.47 2.27 -11.48
N VAL A 116 -16.13 3.36 -11.86
CA VAL A 116 -17.59 3.50 -11.90
C VAL A 116 -18.08 3.60 -13.33
N LEU A 117 -19.23 2.99 -13.61
CA LEU A 117 -19.95 3.16 -14.86
C LEU A 117 -20.94 4.32 -14.70
N ARG A 118 -20.66 5.44 -15.36
CA ARG A 118 -21.56 6.61 -15.41
C ARG A 118 -21.75 7.10 -16.83
N ASP A 119 -22.98 7.47 -17.19
CA ASP A 119 -23.38 7.85 -18.56
C ASP A 119 -22.97 6.80 -19.62
N GLY A 120 -23.01 5.52 -19.27
CA GLY A 120 -22.59 4.40 -20.13
C GLY A 120 -21.09 4.33 -20.42
N ARG A 121 -20.25 5.09 -19.69
CA ARG A 121 -18.79 5.06 -19.83
C ARG A 121 -18.10 4.73 -18.51
N TRP A 122 -17.08 3.87 -18.58
CA TRP A 122 -16.22 3.55 -17.44
C TRP A 122 -15.28 4.72 -17.15
N ASN A 123 -15.39 5.27 -15.94
CA ASN A 123 -14.55 6.36 -15.46
C ASN A 123 -13.93 5.97 -14.11
N GLU A 124 -12.68 6.37 -13.88
CA GLU A 124 -12.03 6.21 -12.58
C GLU A 124 -12.32 7.45 -11.72
N GLN A 125 -12.93 7.26 -10.54
CA GLN A 125 -13.24 8.33 -9.59
C GLN A 125 -12.74 7.99 -8.18
N GLU A 126 -12.68 8.99 -7.31
CA GLU A 126 -12.39 8.78 -5.89
C GLU A 126 -13.52 7.99 -5.24
N ALA A 127 -13.18 6.97 -4.43
CA ALA A 127 -14.15 6.13 -3.76
C ALA A 127 -15.08 6.92 -2.81
N ALA A 128 -14.67 8.10 -2.36
CA ALA A 128 -15.48 8.99 -1.53
C ALA A 128 -16.71 9.57 -2.25
N ILE A 129 -16.73 9.57 -3.59
CA ILE A 129 -17.82 10.10 -4.42
C ILE A 129 -18.86 9.01 -4.76
N LEU A 130 -18.56 7.75 -4.38
CA LEU A 130 -19.41 6.61 -4.65
C LEU A 130 -20.74 6.72 -3.90
N VAL A 131 -21.85 6.41 -4.57
CA VAL A 131 -23.20 6.46 -4.00
C VAL A 131 -23.93 5.14 -4.17
N PRO A 132 -24.92 4.83 -3.29
CA PRO A 132 -25.79 3.68 -3.49
C PRO A 132 -26.48 3.70 -4.86
N GLY A 133 -26.38 2.59 -5.59
CA GLY A 133 -26.85 2.41 -6.96
C GLY A 133 -25.82 2.63 -8.06
N ASP A 134 -24.61 3.11 -7.75
CA ASP A 134 -23.50 3.12 -8.72
C ASP A 134 -23.12 1.67 -9.11
N VAL A 135 -22.80 1.45 -10.38
CA VAL A 135 -22.22 0.19 -10.86
C VAL A 135 -20.70 0.34 -10.88
N VAL A 136 -20.02 -0.58 -10.21
CA VAL A 136 -18.56 -0.62 -10.08
C VAL A 136 -17.99 -1.88 -10.72
N SER A 137 -16.79 -1.78 -11.28
CA SER A 137 -16.04 -2.95 -11.75
C SER A 137 -15.02 -3.33 -10.68
N ILE A 138 -15.14 -4.56 -10.14
CA ILE A 138 -14.22 -5.09 -9.14
C ILE A 138 -13.23 -6.01 -9.86
N LYS A 139 -11.94 -5.66 -9.82
CA LYS A 139 -10.86 -6.44 -10.41
C LYS A 139 -10.02 -7.12 -9.34
N LEU A 140 -9.16 -8.03 -9.78
CA LEU A 140 -8.18 -8.66 -8.91
C LEU A 140 -7.28 -7.61 -8.24
N GLY A 141 -7.24 -7.64 -6.91
CA GLY A 141 -6.41 -6.75 -6.11
C GLY A 141 -7.05 -5.43 -5.69
N ASP A 142 -8.25 -5.12 -6.19
CA ASP A 142 -9.01 -3.98 -5.74
C ASP A 142 -9.49 -4.20 -4.29
N ILE A 143 -9.46 -3.12 -3.52
CA ILE A 143 -10.16 -3.07 -2.24
C ILE A 143 -11.61 -2.73 -2.56
N ILE A 144 -12.55 -3.52 -2.05
CA ILE A 144 -13.97 -3.27 -2.22
C ILE A 144 -14.32 -1.91 -1.58
N PRO A 145 -14.78 -0.91 -2.36
CA PRO A 145 -14.90 0.48 -1.89
C PRO A 145 -16.14 0.70 -1.01
N ALA A 146 -17.17 -0.12 -1.16
CA ALA A 146 -18.46 -0.01 -0.51
C ALA A 146 -19.16 -1.37 -0.53
N ASP A 147 -20.18 -1.57 0.30
CA ASP A 147 -20.93 -2.82 0.28
C ASP A 147 -21.72 -2.90 -1.04
N ALA A 148 -21.58 -4.01 -1.75
CA ALA A 148 -22.08 -4.14 -3.12
C ALA A 148 -22.66 -5.54 -3.40
N ARG A 149 -23.53 -5.63 -4.40
CA ARG A 149 -24.10 -6.88 -4.92
C ARG A 149 -23.41 -7.26 -6.22
N LEU A 150 -22.90 -8.49 -6.30
CA LEU A 150 -22.29 -8.98 -7.53
C LEU A 150 -23.35 -9.13 -8.62
N LEU A 151 -23.03 -8.65 -9.82
CA LEU A 151 -23.84 -8.83 -11.04
C LEU A 151 -23.48 -10.17 -11.70
N GLU A 152 -23.82 -10.34 -12.96
CA GLU A 152 -23.52 -11.54 -13.74
C GLU A 152 -22.02 -11.65 -14.05
N GLY A 153 -21.45 -12.84 -13.93
CA GLY A 153 -20.02 -13.09 -14.19
C GLY A 153 -19.50 -14.38 -13.56
N ASP A 154 -18.19 -14.58 -13.65
CA ASP A 154 -17.52 -15.71 -12.99
C ASP A 154 -17.39 -15.45 -11.47
N PRO A 155 -17.45 -16.49 -10.61
CA PRO A 155 -17.33 -16.32 -9.16
C PRO A 155 -16.03 -15.63 -8.74
N LEU A 156 -16.15 -14.71 -7.78
CA LEU A 156 -15.05 -13.96 -7.20
C LEU A 156 -14.53 -14.68 -5.95
N LYS A 157 -13.23 -14.64 -5.67
CA LYS A 157 -12.71 -14.99 -4.33
C LYS A 157 -12.27 -13.74 -3.59
N ILE A 158 -12.84 -13.55 -2.41
CA ILE A 158 -12.64 -12.36 -1.60
C ILE A 158 -11.99 -12.73 -0.29
N ASP A 159 -10.95 -11.98 0.06
CA ASP A 159 -10.33 -12.03 1.37
C ASP A 159 -11.08 -11.08 2.32
N GLN A 160 -11.75 -11.68 3.32
CA GLN A 160 -12.47 -10.98 4.37
C GLN A 160 -11.70 -11.01 5.71
N SER A 161 -10.42 -11.37 5.71
CA SER A 161 -9.61 -11.49 6.93
C SER A 161 -9.57 -10.21 7.76
N ALA A 162 -9.64 -9.05 7.11
CA ALA A 162 -9.72 -7.75 7.79
C ALA A 162 -11.01 -7.56 8.60
N LEU A 163 -12.08 -8.26 8.24
CA LEU A 163 -13.44 -8.14 8.80
C LEU A 163 -13.78 -9.27 9.76
N THR A 164 -13.57 -10.52 9.33
CA THR A 164 -13.97 -11.72 10.08
C THR A 164 -12.83 -12.33 10.89
N GLY A 165 -11.58 -11.96 10.57
CA GLY A 165 -10.38 -12.61 11.13
C GLY A 165 -10.06 -13.97 10.51
N GLU A 166 -10.89 -14.48 9.59
CA GLU A 166 -10.64 -15.75 8.90
C GLU A 166 -9.71 -15.53 7.70
N SER A 167 -8.63 -16.32 7.62
CA SER A 167 -7.58 -16.12 6.62
C SER A 167 -7.87 -16.76 5.26
N LEU A 168 -8.87 -17.65 5.17
CA LEU A 168 -9.21 -18.32 3.91
C LEU A 168 -10.15 -17.44 3.08
N PRO A 169 -9.82 -17.19 1.80
CA PRO A 169 -10.68 -16.41 0.93
C PRO A 169 -11.98 -17.15 0.65
N VAL A 170 -13.09 -16.42 0.69
CA VAL A 170 -14.45 -16.94 0.49
C VAL A 170 -14.83 -16.74 -0.99
N THR A 171 -15.39 -17.78 -1.60
CA THR A 171 -15.94 -17.70 -2.97
C THR A 171 -17.32 -17.04 -2.91
N LYS A 172 -17.54 -16.03 -3.75
CA LYS A 172 -18.77 -15.27 -3.90
C LYS A 172 -19.27 -15.41 -5.33
N ASN A 173 -20.52 -15.81 -5.48
CA ASN A 173 -21.17 -16.03 -6.76
C ASN A 173 -21.93 -14.77 -7.22
N PRO A 174 -22.29 -14.69 -8.51
CA PRO A 174 -23.25 -13.70 -8.99
C PRO A 174 -24.48 -13.61 -8.10
N GLY A 175 -24.85 -12.39 -7.72
CA GLY A 175 -25.95 -12.15 -6.80
C GLY A 175 -25.64 -12.41 -5.33
N ASP A 176 -24.39 -12.66 -4.92
CA ASP A 176 -23.97 -12.59 -3.52
C ASP A 176 -23.54 -11.15 -3.15
N GLU A 177 -23.55 -10.84 -1.86
CA GLU A 177 -23.01 -9.58 -1.34
C GLU A 177 -21.50 -9.61 -1.08
N VAL A 178 -20.88 -8.44 -1.21
CA VAL A 178 -19.47 -8.19 -0.90
C VAL A 178 -19.36 -6.97 0.01
N PHE A 179 -18.41 -7.02 0.95
CA PHE A 179 -18.28 -6.01 2.00
C PHE A 179 -17.12 -5.05 1.74
N SER A 180 -17.31 -3.78 2.06
CA SER A 180 -16.29 -2.73 2.05
C SER A 180 -15.06 -3.13 2.88
N GLY A 181 -13.88 -2.82 2.37
CA GLY A 181 -12.60 -3.15 3.02
C GLY A 181 -12.13 -4.60 2.80
N SER A 182 -12.97 -5.47 2.22
CA SER A 182 -12.52 -6.76 1.72
C SER A 182 -11.62 -6.58 0.50
N THR A 183 -10.75 -7.55 0.23
CA THR A 183 -9.84 -7.47 -0.93
C THR A 183 -10.14 -8.57 -1.93
N CYS A 184 -10.29 -8.23 -3.21
CA CYS A 184 -10.45 -9.21 -4.26
C CYS A 184 -9.14 -9.98 -4.49
N LYS A 185 -9.14 -11.30 -4.30
CA LYS A 185 -7.97 -12.16 -4.53
C LYS A 185 -8.00 -12.84 -5.90
N GLN A 186 -9.18 -13.18 -6.41
CA GLN A 186 -9.36 -13.86 -7.70
C GLN A 186 -10.67 -13.46 -8.37
N GLY A 187 -10.64 -13.41 -9.70
CA GLY A 187 -11.78 -13.10 -10.54
C GLY A 187 -11.93 -11.61 -10.83
N GLU A 188 -12.88 -11.31 -11.70
CA GLU A 188 -13.28 -9.94 -12.05
C GLU A 188 -14.78 -9.99 -12.31
N ILE A 189 -15.52 -9.08 -11.68
CA ILE A 189 -16.97 -9.05 -11.78
C ILE A 189 -17.48 -7.62 -11.55
N GLU A 190 -18.58 -7.28 -12.20
CA GLU A 190 -19.28 -6.03 -11.97
C GLU A 190 -20.19 -6.16 -10.73
N ALA A 191 -20.39 -5.06 -10.01
CA ALA A 191 -21.23 -5.04 -8.82
C ALA A 191 -22.00 -3.72 -8.70
N VAL A 192 -23.19 -3.77 -8.12
CA VAL A 192 -24.00 -2.58 -7.79
C VAL A 192 -23.83 -2.23 -6.32
N VAL A 193 -23.53 -0.97 -6.03
CA VAL A 193 -23.31 -0.49 -4.65
C VAL A 193 -24.64 -0.44 -3.90
N ILE A 194 -24.69 -1.07 -2.73
CA ILE A 194 -25.87 -1.13 -1.87
C ILE A 194 -25.77 -0.10 -0.74
N ALA A 195 -24.63 -0.06 -0.03
CA ALA A 195 -24.42 0.82 1.12
C ALA A 195 -23.03 1.45 1.10
N THR A 196 -22.91 2.67 1.62
CA THR A 196 -21.69 3.48 1.58
C THR A 196 -21.34 4.05 2.96
N GLY A 197 -20.05 4.33 3.18
CA GLY A 197 -19.52 5.01 4.35
C GLY A 197 -19.85 4.29 5.66
N VAL A 198 -20.44 5.02 6.60
CA VAL A 198 -20.84 4.52 7.93
C VAL A 198 -21.91 3.43 7.88
N HIS A 199 -22.68 3.35 6.79
CA HIS A 199 -23.75 2.36 6.62
C HIS A 199 -23.23 0.99 6.17
N THR A 200 -21.97 0.90 5.76
CA THR A 200 -21.34 -0.38 5.42
C THR A 200 -21.14 -1.25 6.66
N PHE A 201 -21.07 -2.56 6.47
CA PHE A 201 -20.74 -3.50 7.54
C PHE A 201 -19.41 -3.15 8.22
N PHE A 202 -18.39 -2.80 7.43
CA PHE A 202 -17.11 -2.31 7.95
C PHE A 202 -17.27 -1.00 8.72
N GLY A 203 -18.03 -0.03 8.20
CA GLY A 203 -18.25 1.25 8.86
C GLY A 203 -18.94 1.14 10.21
N LYS A 204 -19.96 0.27 10.30
CA LYS A 204 -20.66 -0.06 11.56
C LYS A 204 -19.70 -0.67 12.59
N ALA A 205 -18.84 -1.60 12.15
CA ALA A 205 -17.83 -2.22 13.02
C ALA A 205 -16.73 -1.23 13.43
N ALA A 206 -16.22 -0.43 12.49
CA ALA A 206 -15.16 0.55 12.73
C ALA A 206 -15.58 1.64 13.74
N HIS A 207 -16.84 2.08 13.69
CA HIS A 207 -17.38 3.03 14.66
C HIS A 207 -17.37 2.49 16.10
N LEU A 208 -17.42 1.16 16.29
CA LEU A 208 -17.39 0.52 17.60
C LEU A 208 -15.97 0.31 18.16
N VAL A 209 -14.94 0.29 17.29
CA VAL A 209 -13.56 -0.09 17.64
C VAL A 209 -12.63 1.12 17.87
N ASP A 210 -13.15 2.34 17.82
CA ASP A 210 -12.38 3.60 17.87
C ASP A 210 -11.78 3.93 19.26
N SER A 211 -10.87 3.08 19.74
CA SER A 211 -10.15 3.22 21.03
C SER A 211 -8.84 2.41 21.11
N THR A 212 -7.98 2.42 20.08
CA THR A 212 -6.62 1.86 20.18
C THR A 212 -5.56 2.68 19.42
N ASN A 213 -5.17 3.83 19.98
CA ASN A 213 -3.96 4.52 19.52
C ASN A 213 -2.72 3.93 20.20
N GLN A 214 -1.94 3.13 19.47
CA GLN A 214 -0.57 2.80 19.87
C GLN A 214 0.34 4.02 19.66
N VAL A 215 1.03 4.42 20.72
CA VAL A 215 1.98 5.53 20.72
C VAL A 215 3.18 5.20 19.83
N GLY A 216 3.46 6.02 18.81
CA GLY A 216 4.56 5.81 17.86
C GLY A 216 5.94 5.86 18.52
N HIS A 217 6.95 5.20 17.91
CA HIS A 217 8.33 5.14 18.43
C HIS A 217 8.91 6.53 18.68
N PHE A 218 8.76 7.44 17.71
CA PHE A 218 9.19 8.84 17.82
C PHE A 218 8.59 9.55 19.04
N GLN A 219 7.30 9.34 19.32
CA GLN A 219 6.63 9.96 20.46
C GLN A 219 7.18 9.41 21.80
N LYS A 220 7.56 8.13 21.85
CA LYS A 220 8.25 7.53 23.01
C LYS A 220 9.63 8.14 23.20
N VAL A 221 10.40 8.33 22.13
CA VAL A 221 11.72 9.00 22.17
C VAL A 221 11.57 10.43 22.68
N LEU A 222 10.62 11.19 22.14
CA LEU A 222 10.36 12.56 22.56
C LEU A 222 9.95 12.64 24.04
N THR A 223 9.13 11.70 24.51
CA THR A 223 8.74 11.59 25.92
C THR A 223 9.93 11.24 26.81
N ALA A 224 10.82 10.34 26.37
CA ALA A 224 12.02 9.98 27.11
C ALA A 224 13.00 11.16 27.25
N ILE A 225 13.18 11.94 26.18
CA ILE A 225 14.00 13.16 26.20
C ILE A 225 13.37 14.21 27.13
N GLY A 226 12.06 14.40 27.03
CA GLY A 226 11.31 15.29 27.93
C GLY A 226 11.48 14.89 29.41
N ASN A 227 11.34 13.60 29.72
CA ASN A 227 11.54 13.07 31.06
C ASN A 227 12.98 13.29 31.57
N PHE A 228 13.98 13.10 30.72
CA PHE A 228 15.38 13.37 31.07
C PHE A 228 15.61 14.85 31.43
N CYS A 229 15.05 15.79 30.66
CA CYS A 229 15.11 17.22 30.95
C CYS A 229 14.41 17.56 32.27
N ILE A 230 13.19 17.04 32.50
CA ILE A 230 12.44 17.26 33.75
C ILE A 230 13.23 16.75 34.96
N CYS A 231 13.80 15.55 34.90
CA CYS A 231 14.64 15.02 35.98
C CYS A 231 15.88 15.89 36.23
N SER A 232 16.54 16.37 35.18
CA SER A 232 17.73 17.23 35.30
C SER A 232 17.40 18.57 35.97
N ILE A 233 16.27 19.19 35.59
CA ILE A 233 15.78 20.42 36.22
C ILE A 233 15.43 20.17 37.68
N ALA A 234 14.73 19.08 38.01
CA ALA A 234 14.35 18.75 39.38
C ALA A 234 15.58 18.57 40.28
N VAL A 235 16.63 17.92 39.79
CA VAL A 235 17.91 17.79 40.50
C VAL A 235 18.60 19.15 40.65
N GLY A 236 18.63 19.97 39.60
CA GLY A 236 19.19 21.33 39.67
C GLY A 236 18.47 22.22 40.69
N VAL A 237 17.14 22.23 40.67
CA VAL A 237 16.28 22.93 41.65
C VAL A 237 16.60 22.46 43.06
N LEU A 238 16.70 21.15 43.29
CA LEU A 238 17.02 20.59 44.60
C LEU A 238 18.40 21.04 45.09
N ILE A 239 19.41 21.01 44.22
CA ILE A 239 20.77 21.46 44.54
C ILE A 239 20.79 22.96 44.88
N GLU A 240 20.14 23.80 44.07
CA GLU A 240 20.08 25.24 44.33
C GLU A 240 19.36 25.56 45.65
N LEU A 241 18.23 24.91 45.94
CA LEU A 241 17.54 25.05 47.23
C LEU A 241 18.46 24.69 48.41
N VAL A 242 19.22 23.60 48.29
CA VAL A 242 20.14 23.12 49.34
C VAL A 242 21.39 23.99 49.46
N VAL A 243 21.84 24.68 48.41
CA VAL A 243 23.01 25.58 48.49
C VAL A 243 22.59 26.98 48.96
N MET A 244 21.51 27.54 48.42
CA MET A 244 21.13 28.94 48.62
C MET A 244 20.61 29.22 50.02
N TYR A 245 19.77 28.34 50.59
CA TYR A 245 19.11 28.59 51.86
C TYR A 245 19.96 28.27 53.10
N PRO A 246 20.56 27.06 53.22
CA PRO A 246 21.32 26.73 54.42
C PRO A 246 22.80 27.15 54.36
N ILE A 247 23.44 27.26 53.18
CA ILE A 247 24.88 27.60 53.08
C ILE A 247 25.07 29.10 52.82
N GLN A 248 24.33 29.67 51.86
CA GLN A 248 24.52 31.05 51.41
C GLN A 248 23.62 32.09 52.11
N HIS A 249 22.63 31.63 52.90
CA HIS A 249 21.65 32.47 53.61
C HIS A 249 21.07 33.61 52.76
N ARG A 250 20.75 33.32 51.49
CA ARG A 250 20.18 34.33 50.59
C ARG A 250 18.71 34.62 50.90
N SER A 251 18.28 35.83 50.54
CA SER A 251 16.89 36.27 50.59
C SER A 251 15.99 35.34 49.76
N TYR A 252 14.81 35.02 50.29
CA TYR A 252 13.84 34.11 49.65
C TYR A 252 13.43 34.54 48.23
N ARG A 253 13.40 35.85 47.94
CA ARG A 253 13.05 36.36 46.61
C ARG A 253 14.12 36.05 45.56
N ASP A 254 15.39 36.33 45.87
CA ASP A 254 16.52 36.02 44.98
C ASP A 254 16.67 34.50 44.75
N GLY A 255 16.26 33.70 45.74
CA GLY A 255 16.17 32.24 45.63
C GLY A 255 15.18 31.79 44.56
N ILE A 256 13.99 32.39 44.52
CA ILE A 256 12.97 32.00 43.55
C ILE A 256 13.31 32.49 42.13
N ASP A 257 13.94 33.65 41.99
CA ASP A 257 14.36 34.16 40.68
C ASP A 257 15.35 33.21 40.00
N ASN A 258 16.29 32.62 40.74
CA ASN A 258 17.22 31.61 40.22
C ASN A 258 16.50 30.32 39.79
N LEU A 259 15.54 29.84 40.62
CA LEU A 259 14.72 28.67 40.28
C LEU A 259 13.87 28.91 39.02
N LEU A 260 13.35 30.13 38.85
CA LEU A 260 12.58 30.52 37.68
C LEU A 260 13.45 30.52 36.41
N VAL A 261 14.68 31.02 36.49
CA VAL A 261 15.65 30.97 35.38
C VAL A 261 15.95 29.52 34.98
N LEU A 262 16.14 28.62 35.94
CA LEU A 262 16.38 27.21 35.68
C LEU A 262 15.15 26.50 35.07
N LEU A 263 13.94 26.84 35.52
CA LEU A 263 12.69 26.30 34.98
C LEU A 263 12.42 26.78 33.54
N ILE A 264 12.53 28.08 33.28
CA ILE A 264 12.30 28.65 31.94
C ILE A 264 13.41 28.21 30.97
N GLY A 265 14.66 28.22 31.43
CA GLY A 265 15.83 27.86 30.64
C GLY A 265 16.05 26.36 30.49
N GLY A 266 15.42 25.49 31.28
CA GLY A 266 15.66 24.06 31.23
C GLY A 266 14.71 23.28 30.31
N ILE A 267 13.55 23.85 29.96
CA ILE A 267 12.49 23.11 29.23
C ILE A 267 12.63 23.35 27.72
N PRO A 268 12.82 22.29 26.90
CA PRO A 268 12.92 22.42 25.46
C PRO A 268 11.52 22.48 24.80
N ILE A 269 10.76 23.54 25.06
CA ILE A 269 9.36 23.69 24.58
C ILE A 269 9.27 23.66 23.05
N ALA A 270 10.28 24.24 22.37
CA ALA A 270 10.31 24.31 20.92
C ALA A 270 10.54 22.94 20.26
N MET A 271 11.04 21.95 21.00
CA MET A 271 11.53 20.70 20.42
C MET A 271 10.44 19.86 19.72
N PRO A 272 9.32 19.52 20.38
CA PRO A 272 8.21 18.81 19.72
C PRO A 272 7.73 19.51 18.43
N THR A 273 7.59 20.84 18.49
CA THR A 273 7.06 21.65 17.39
C THR A 273 8.02 21.68 16.21
N VAL A 274 9.31 21.95 16.45
CA VAL A 274 10.32 22.02 15.38
C VAL A 274 10.50 20.67 14.72
N LEU A 275 10.53 19.59 15.49
CA LEU A 275 10.64 18.23 14.94
C LEU A 275 9.42 17.87 14.08
N SER A 276 8.21 18.19 14.55
CA SER A 276 6.96 17.96 13.81
C SER A 276 6.91 18.73 12.50
N VAL A 277 7.26 20.03 12.53
CA VAL A 277 7.33 20.87 11.33
C VAL A 277 8.41 20.36 10.36
N THR A 278 9.57 19.94 10.88
CA THR A 278 10.65 19.37 10.06
C THR A 278 10.21 18.09 9.36
N MET A 279 9.48 17.20 10.05
CA MET A 279 8.90 16.00 9.46
C MET A 279 7.84 16.33 8.39
N ALA A 280 6.99 17.33 8.63
CA ALA A 280 5.97 17.75 7.68
C ALA A 280 6.57 18.36 6.39
N ILE A 281 7.58 19.23 6.53
CA ILE A 281 8.34 19.78 5.40
C ILE A 281 9.09 18.65 4.68
N GLY A 282 9.66 17.71 5.43
CA GLY A 282 10.34 16.53 4.90
C GLY A 282 9.41 15.65 4.05
N SER A 283 8.22 15.35 4.57
CA SER A 283 7.16 14.64 3.88
C SER A 283 6.74 15.34 2.58
N HIS A 284 6.60 16.67 2.61
CA HIS A 284 6.30 17.45 1.41
C HIS A 284 7.43 17.36 0.37
N ARG A 285 8.70 17.46 0.79
CA ARG A 285 9.86 17.30 -0.09
C ARG A 285 9.94 15.89 -0.70
N LEU A 286 9.64 14.85 0.07
CA LEU A 286 9.57 13.48 -0.45
C LEU A 286 8.46 13.33 -1.50
N SER A 287 7.30 13.94 -1.26
CA SER A 287 6.20 13.95 -2.24
C SER A 287 6.59 14.64 -3.55
N GLN A 288 7.38 15.71 -3.50
CA GLN A 288 7.93 16.38 -4.70
C GLN A 288 8.96 15.50 -5.44
N GLN A 289 9.62 14.58 -4.73
CA GLN A 289 10.55 13.59 -5.30
C GLN A 289 9.84 12.31 -5.75
N GLY A 290 8.51 12.27 -5.72
CA GLY A 290 7.71 11.14 -6.15
C GLY A 290 7.53 10.04 -5.10
N ALA A 291 7.71 10.33 -3.82
CA ALA A 291 7.46 9.41 -2.70
C ALA A 291 6.48 10.01 -1.68
N ILE A 292 5.23 9.55 -1.66
CA ILE A 292 4.20 10.02 -0.73
C ILE A 292 4.26 9.21 0.55
N THR A 293 4.51 9.87 1.68
CA THR A 293 4.54 9.24 3.01
C THR A 293 3.14 9.24 3.63
N LYS A 294 2.54 8.07 3.87
CA LYS A 294 1.28 7.94 4.62
C LYS A 294 1.47 8.14 6.12
N ARG A 295 2.57 7.59 6.66
CA ARG A 295 2.99 7.75 8.05
C ARG A 295 4.20 8.67 8.12
N MET A 296 4.11 9.79 8.84
CA MET A 296 5.25 10.70 9.02
C MET A 296 6.43 10.04 9.77
N THR A 297 6.14 9.04 10.61
CA THR A 297 7.17 8.24 11.29
C THR A 297 7.99 7.37 10.34
N ALA A 298 7.47 7.07 9.14
CA ALA A 298 8.20 6.28 8.14
C ALA A 298 9.48 6.98 7.66
N ILE A 299 9.58 8.31 7.79
CA ILE A 299 10.82 9.06 7.47
C ILE A 299 11.96 8.67 8.40
N GLU A 300 11.67 8.41 9.69
CA GLU A 300 12.67 7.93 10.67
C GLU A 300 13.13 6.51 10.33
N GLU A 301 12.17 5.61 10.10
CA GLU A 301 12.43 4.21 9.77
C GLU A 301 13.22 4.13 8.44
N MET A 302 12.83 4.91 7.42
CA MET A 302 13.55 5.01 6.14
C MET A 302 14.97 5.54 6.29
N ALA A 303 15.21 6.47 7.22
CA ALA A 303 16.57 6.95 7.50
C ALA A 303 17.45 5.86 8.14
N GLY A 304 16.85 5.01 8.99
CA GLY A 304 17.49 3.88 9.66
C GLY A 304 17.62 2.61 8.82
N MET A 305 16.93 2.54 7.68
CA MET A 305 16.89 1.36 6.81
C MET A 305 18.30 0.91 6.38
N ASP A 306 18.57 -0.38 6.59
CA ASP A 306 19.82 -1.05 6.26
C ASP A 306 19.65 -2.16 5.20
N VAL A 307 18.52 -2.86 5.21
CA VAL A 307 18.14 -3.86 4.21
C VAL A 307 16.87 -3.43 3.46
N LEU A 308 16.93 -3.51 2.12
CA LEU A 308 15.78 -3.32 1.25
C LEU A 308 15.46 -4.62 0.51
N CYS A 309 14.35 -5.26 0.88
CA CYS A 309 13.77 -6.37 0.16
C CYS A 309 12.95 -5.84 -1.03
N SER A 310 13.58 -5.73 -2.20
CA SER A 310 12.88 -5.30 -3.41
C SER A 310 12.25 -6.48 -4.15
N ASP A 311 10.99 -6.35 -4.53
CA ASP A 311 10.42 -7.19 -5.58
C ASP A 311 11.08 -6.85 -6.94
N LYS A 312 11.24 -7.84 -7.80
CA LYS A 312 11.81 -7.70 -9.13
C LYS A 312 10.83 -7.00 -10.08
N THR A 313 9.57 -7.44 -10.05
CA THR A 313 8.54 -6.88 -10.94
C THR A 313 8.08 -5.54 -10.37
N GLY A 314 7.94 -4.52 -11.23
CA GLY A 314 7.47 -3.19 -10.82
C GLY A 314 8.51 -2.29 -10.12
N THR A 315 9.56 -2.84 -9.50
CA THR A 315 10.64 -2.05 -8.87
C THR A 315 11.97 -2.08 -9.64
N LEU A 316 12.56 -3.27 -9.81
CA LEU A 316 13.85 -3.44 -10.49
C LEU A 316 13.73 -3.49 -12.01
N THR A 317 12.54 -3.83 -12.50
CA THR A 317 12.21 -3.93 -13.92
C THR A 317 11.12 -2.92 -14.26
N LEU A 318 11.19 -2.34 -15.46
CA LEU A 318 10.26 -1.28 -15.91
C LEU A 318 8.81 -1.75 -16.11
N ASN A 319 8.48 -3.01 -15.79
CA ASN A 319 7.23 -3.70 -16.08
C ASN A 319 6.69 -3.45 -17.50
N LYS A 320 7.58 -3.14 -18.44
CA LYS A 320 7.33 -2.95 -19.87
C LYS A 320 8.06 -4.05 -20.60
N LEU A 321 7.28 -5.04 -21.02
CA LEU A 321 7.82 -6.23 -21.68
C LEU A 321 8.00 -5.94 -23.17
N THR A 322 9.03 -6.53 -23.75
CA THR A 322 9.26 -6.55 -25.19
C THR A 322 9.59 -7.97 -25.61
N VAL A 323 9.12 -8.36 -26.79
CA VAL A 323 9.33 -9.69 -27.35
C VAL A 323 10.15 -9.56 -28.61
N ASP A 324 11.23 -10.33 -28.70
CA ASP A 324 12.02 -10.49 -29.92
C ASP A 324 11.40 -11.62 -30.77
N THR A 325 10.83 -11.27 -31.92
CA THR A 325 10.14 -12.20 -32.82
C THR A 325 11.08 -13.29 -33.38
N SER A 326 12.39 -13.04 -33.41
CA SER A 326 13.37 -14.03 -33.86
C SER A 326 13.45 -15.25 -32.94
N LEU A 327 13.17 -15.06 -31.64
CA LEU A 327 13.30 -16.08 -30.60
C LEU A 327 12.04 -16.93 -30.40
N ILE A 328 10.94 -16.62 -31.09
CA ILE A 328 9.70 -17.38 -30.96
C ILE A 328 9.88 -18.76 -31.60
N GLU A 329 9.65 -19.82 -30.81
CA GLU A 329 9.68 -21.22 -31.23
C GLU A 329 8.24 -21.75 -31.33
N VAL A 330 7.93 -22.47 -32.41
CA VAL A 330 6.59 -23.01 -32.66
C VAL A 330 6.66 -24.53 -32.77
N PHE A 331 5.81 -25.22 -32.00
CA PHE A 331 5.78 -26.69 -31.94
C PHE A 331 4.73 -27.32 -32.85
N ALA A 332 3.69 -26.57 -33.23
CA ALA A 332 2.67 -27.02 -34.16
C ALA A 332 3.18 -26.88 -35.60
N ARG A 333 3.01 -27.92 -36.43
CA ARG A 333 3.52 -27.94 -37.81
C ARG A 333 2.76 -27.02 -38.76
N ASP A 334 1.51 -26.70 -38.41
CA ASP A 334 0.58 -25.98 -39.28
C ASP A 334 0.37 -24.52 -38.85
N VAL A 335 1.19 -24.02 -37.92
CA VAL A 335 1.08 -22.67 -37.37
C VAL A 335 2.41 -21.93 -37.55
N ASP A 336 2.36 -20.74 -38.13
CA ASP A 336 3.48 -19.84 -38.28
C ASP A 336 3.64 -18.89 -37.07
N LYS A 337 4.77 -18.17 -37.01
CA LYS A 337 5.08 -17.28 -35.89
C LYS A 337 4.10 -16.10 -35.77
N GLU A 338 3.58 -15.60 -36.89
CA GLU A 338 2.65 -14.46 -36.90
C GLU A 338 1.28 -14.90 -36.37
N THR A 339 0.82 -16.09 -36.77
CA THR A 339 -0.41 -16.68 -36.22
C THR A 339 -0.29 -16.92 -34.71
N VAL A 340 0.86 -17.34 -34.20
CA VAL A 340 1.09 -17.48 -32.75
C VAL A 340 0.93 -16.14 -32.02
N ILE A 341 1.47 -15.05 -32.57
CA ILE A 341 1.33 -13.70 -32.01
C ILE A 341 -0.14 -13.26 -32.03
N LEU A 342 -0.85 -13.48 -33.15
CA LEU A 342 -2.26 -13.17 -33.29
C LEU A 342 -3.12 -13.93 -32.27
N LEU A 343 -2.88 -15.23 -32.09
CA LEU A 343 -3.56 -16.06 -31.10
C LEU A 343 -3.28 -15.56 -29.67
N GLY A 344 -2.02 -15.20 -29.37
CA GLY A 344 -1.65 -14.58 -28.09
C GLY A 344 -2.38 -13.25 -27.85
N ALA A 345 -2.50 -12.41 -28.89
CA ALA A 345 -3.19 -11.14 -28.82
C ALA A 345 -4.71 -11.32 -28.66
N ARG A 346 -5.31 -12.32 -29.32
CA ARG A 346 -6.70 -12.73 -29.10
C ARG A 346 -6.95 -13.12 -27.65
N ALA A 347 -6.06 -13.91 -27.05
CA ALA A 347 -6.15 -14.31 -25.64
C ALA A 347 -5.77 -13.20 -24.65
N SER A 348 -5.46 -11.99 -25.13
CA SER A 348 -5.20 -10.79 -24.33
C SER A 348 -6.44 -9.90 -24.27
N ARG A 349 -6.59 -9.12 -23.20
CA ARG A 349 -7.57 -8.02 -23.17
C ARG A 349 -7.09 -6.90 -24.10
N VAL A 350 -8.03 -6.27 -24.80
CA VAL A 350 -7.76 -5.08 -25.62
C VAL A 350 -7.94 -3.81 -24.79
N GLU A 351 -8.83 -3.85 -23.80
CA GLU A 351 -9.12 -2.74 -22.89
C GLU A 351 -8.59 -3.04 -21.48
N ASN A 352 -8.06 -2.02 -20.80
CA ASN A 352 -7.53 -2.12 -19.44
C ASN A 352 -6.51 -3.27 -19.27
N GLN A 353 -5.40 -3.14 -20.00
CA GLN A 353 -4.42 -4.20 -20.24
C GLN A 353 -3.37 -4.34 -19.11
N ASP A 354 -3.03 -5.58 -18.79
CA ASP A 354 -1.81 -5.90 -18.04
C ASP A 354 -0.56 -5.66 -18.91
N ALA A 355 0.61 -5.53 -18.29
CA ALA A 355 1.88 -5.33 -19.00
C ALA A 355 2.18 -6.40 -20.07
N ILE A 356 1.80 -7.66 -19.82
CA ILE A 356 1.95 -8.77 -20.77
C ILE A 356 0.96 -8.60 -21.94
N ASP A 357 -0.29 -8.27 -21.64
CA ASP A 357 -1.36 -8.08 -22.62
C ASP A 357 -1.06 -6.92 -23.56
N ALA A 358 -0.63 -5.79 -23.00
CA ALA A 358 -0.21 -4.62 -23.76
C ALA A 358 1.00 -4.93 -24.66
N CYS A 359 1.96 -5.72 -24.16
CA CYS A 359 3.10 -6.16 -24.95
C CYS A 359 2.68 -7.00 -26.16
N ILE A 360 1.87 -8.05 -25.94
CA ILE A 360 1.45 -8.97 -27.00
C ILE A 360 0.53 -8.29 -28.02
N VAL A 361 -0.44 -7.49 -27.57
CA VAL A 361 -1.31 -6.71 -28.47
C VAL A 361 -0.50 -5.68 -29.25
N GLY A 362 0.50 -5.06 -28.62
CA GLY A 362 1.42 -4.12 -29.25
C GLY A 362 2.41 -4.76 -30.24
N MET A 363 2.51 -6.08 -30.31
CA MET A 363 3.29 -6.77 -31.36
C MET A 363 2.58 -6.79 -32.72
N LEU A 364 1.26 -6.59 -32.74
CA LEU A 364 0.49 -6.50 -33.98
C LEU A 364 0.71 -5.13 -34.64
N ALA A 365 0.62 -5.09 -35.97
CA ALA A 365 0.72 -3.84 -36.71
C ALA A 365 -0.47 -2.91 -36.42
N ASP A 366 -1.67 -3.47 -36.27
CA ASP A 366 -2.86 -2.78 -35.78
C ASP A 366 -3.49 -3.59 -34.61
N PRO A 367 -3.61 -3.01 -33.41
CA PRO A 367 -4.29 -3.64 -32.26
C PRO A 367 -5.70 -4.14 -32.57
N LYS A 368 -6.39 -3.56 -33.56
CA LYS A 368 -7.74 -3.98 -33.96
C LYS A 368 -7.77 -5.39 -34.56
N GLU A 369 -6.66 -5.86 -35.13
CA GLU A 369 -6.54 -7.22 -35.67
C GLU A 369 -6.78 -8.29 -34.60
N ALA A 370 -6.50 -7.98 -33.33
CA ALA A 370 -6.74 -8.89 -32.20
C ALA A 370 -8.22 -9.26 -32.00
N ARG A 371 -9.16 -8.47 -32.55
CA ARG A 371 -10.61 -8.74 -32.50
C ARG A 371 -11.27 -8.75 -33.89
N ALA A 372 -10.49 -8.59 -34.96
CA ALA A 372 -11.02 -8.62 -36.32
C ALA A 372 -11.52 -10.03 -36.70
N GLY A 373 -12.75 -10.12 -37.21
CA GLY A 373 -13.33 -11.35 -37.76
C GLY A 373 -13.76 -12.39 -36.74
N ILE A 374 -13.75 -12.06 -35.43
CA ILE A 374 -14.15 -12.96 -34.35
C ILE A 374 -15.25 -12.33 -33.49
N THR A 375 -16.19 -13.15 -33.02
CA THR A 375 -17.18 -12.76 -32.01
C THR A 375 -16.77 -13.39 -30.68
N GLU A 376 -16.38 -12.55 -29.72
CA GLU A 376 -16.02 -12.98 -28.37
C GLU A 376 -17.26 -13.52 -27.63
N VAL A 377 -17.17 -14.73 -27.11
CA VAL A 377 -18.25 -15.37 -26.33
C VAL A 377 -17.96 -15.28 -24.83
N HIS A 378 -16.73 -15.61 -24.44
CA HIS A 378 -16.31 -15.59 -23.04
C HIS A 378 -14.80 -15.38 -22.94
N PHE A 379 -14.40 -14.57 -21.97
CA PHE A 379 -12.99 -14.32 -21.65
C PHE A 379 -12.72 -14.70 -20.20
N LEU A 380 -11.79 -15.62 -20.00
CA LEU A 380 -11.28 -16.03 -18.70
C LEU A 380 -10.09 -15.12 -18.31
N PRO A 381 -10.25 -14.23 -17.31
CA PRO A 381 -9.18 -13.34 -16.86
C PRO A 381 -8.06 -14.08 -16.15
N PHE A 382 -6.93 -13.39 -15.94
CA PHE A 382 -5.77 -13.99 -15.29
C PHE A 382 -6.07 -14.35 -13.84
N ASN A 383 -5.88 -15.61 -13.49
CA ASN A 383 -5.96 -16.09 -12.11
C ASN A 383 -4.56 -16.50 -11.62
N PRO A 384 -4.05 -15.99 -10.46
CA PRO A 384 -2.76 -16.38 -9.90
C PRO A 384 -2.61 -17.89 -9.61
N VAL A 385 -3.71 -18.62 -9.42
CA VAL A 385 -3.71 -20.07 -9.21
C VAL A 385 -3.60 -20.82 -10.53
N GLU A 386 -4.42 -20.48 -11.53
CA GLU A 386 -4.37 -21.12 -12.85
C GLU A 386 -3.21 -20.63 -13.72
N LYS A 387 -2.67 -19.44 -13.44
CA LYS A 387 -1.60 -18.74 -14.15
C LYS A 387 -1.80 -18.66 -15.66
N ARG A 388 -3.05 -18.50 -16.11
CA ARG A 388 -3.42 -18.39 -17.52
C ARG A 388 -4.58 -17.42 -17.72
N THR A 389 -4.74 -16.96 -18.95
CA THR A 389 -5.96 -16.37 -19.49
C THR A 389 -6.45 -17.23 -20.65
N ALA A 390 -7.73 -17.11 -20.99
CA ALA A 390 -8.27 -17.75 -22.17
C ALA A 390 -9.37 -16.91 -22.80
N ILE A 391 -9.51 -17.00 -24.12
CA ILE A 391 -10.64 -16.45 -24.85
C ILE A 391 -11.36 -17.58 -25.57
N THR A 392 -12.69 -17.56 -25.52
CA THR A 392 -13.57 -18.40 -26.33
C THR A 392 -14.27 -17.49 -27.33
N TYR A 393 -14.10 -17.78 -28.62
CA TYR A 393 -14.69 -16.98 -29.68
C TYR A 393 -15.26 -17.84 -30.79
N ILE A 394 -16.21 -17.27 -31.52
CA ILE A 394 -16.76 -17.83 -32.74
C ILE A 394 -16.08 -17.14 -33.91
N ASP A 395 -15.49 -17.93 -34.80
CA ASP A 395 -14.86 -17.43 -36.02
C ASP A 395 -15.92 -17.08 -37.09
N SER A 396 -15.53 -16.37 -38.14
CA SER A 396 -16.43 -15.98 -39.25
C SER A 396 -17.12 -17.18 -39.93
N ASN A 397 -16.54 -18.39 -39.79
CA ASN A 397 -17.10 -19.65 -40.29
C ASN A 397 -18.13 -20.30 -39.35
N GLY A 398 -18.44 -19.69 -38.19
CA GLY A 398 -19.36 -20.23 -37.19
C GLY A 398 -18.77 -21.31 -36.27
N ASN A 399 -17.46 -21.57 -36.38
CA ASN A 399 -16.77 -22.56 -35.54
C ASN A 399 -16.35 -21.96 -34.20
N TRP A 400 -16.47 -22.76 -33.15
CA TRP A 400 -16.04 -22.41 -31.80
C TRP A 400 -14.56 -22.72 -31.62
N HIS A 401 -13.79 -21.68 -31.28
CA HIS A 401 -12.38 -21.80 -30.96
C HIS A 401 -12.10 -21.26 -29.56
N ARG A 402 -11.14 -21.89 -28.87
CA ARG A 402 -10.63 -21.39 -27.61
C ARG A 402 -9.12 -21.23 -27.71
N VAL A 403 -8.60 -20.12 -27.21
CA VAL A 403 -7.16 -19.86 -27.17
C VAL A 403 -6.79 -19.50 -25.76
N SER A 404 -5.73 -20.12 -25.22
CA SER A 404 -5.23 -19.83 -23.89
C SER A 404 -3.77 -19.39 -23.95
N LYS A 405 -3.40 -18.46 -23.07
CA LYS A 405 -2.02 -18.06 -22.82
C LYS A 405 -1.72 -18.11 -21.32
N GLY A 406 -0.48 -18.41 -20.94
CA GLY A 406 -0.14 -18.48 -19.53
C GLY A 406 1.28 -18.96 -19.26
N ALA A 407 1.51 -19.38 -18.02
CA ALA A 407 2.77 -20.02 -17.61
C ALA A 407 3.02 -21.29 -18.43
N PRO A 408 4.24 -21.52 -18.95
CA PRO A 408 4.53 -22.66 -19.82
C PRO A 408 4.15 -24.01 -19.25
N GLU A 409 4.43 -24.23 -17.97
CA GLU A 409 4.14 -25.50 -17.29
C GLU A 409 2.64 -25.82 -17.33
N GLN A 410 1.79 -24.81 -17.11
CA GLN A 410 0.33 -24.95 -17.15
C GLN A 410 -0.18 -25.21 -18.56
N ILE A 411 0.37 -24.50 -19.55
CA ILE A 411 -0.01 -24.67 -20.96
C ILE A 411 0.45 -26.04 -21.50
N ILE A 412 1.65 -26.50 -21.14
CA ILE A 412 2.19 -27.81 -21.50
C ILE A 412 1.29 -28.93 -20.96
N GLU A 413 0.82 -28.79 -19.72
CA GLU A 413 -0.09 -29.75 -19.08
C GLU A 413 -1.47 -29.76 -19.76
N LEU A 414 -2.01 -28.60 -20.13
CA LEU A 414 -3.26 -28.48 -20.87
C LEU A 414 -3.18 -29.12 -22.26
N CYS A 415 -2.04 -28.98 -22.95
CA CYS A 415 -1.85 -29.53 -24.29
C CYS A 415 -1.60 -31.04 -24.32
N ASN A 416 -1.36 -31.67 -23.16
CA ASN A 416 -0.99 -33.09 -23.03
C ASN A 416 0.06 -33.52 -24.07
N LEU A 417 1.15 -32.75 -24.17
CA LEU A 417 2.20 -32.95 -25.17
C LEU A 417 2.88 -34.31 -25.02
N LYS A 418 3.33 -34.88 -26.15
CA LYS A 418 4.18 -36.08 -26.15
C LYS A 418 5.50 -35.79 -25.41
N GLU A 419 6.03 -36.79 -24.71
CA GLU A 419 7.21 -36.69 -23.85
C GLU A 419 8.46 -36.13 -24.55
N ASP A 420 8.66 -36.46 -25.82
CA ASP A 420 9.72 -35.95 -26.69
C ASP A 420 9.61 -34.45 -26.96
N VAL A 421 8.40 -33.96 -27.26
CA VAL A 421 8.14 -32.53 -27.46
C VAL A 421 8.22 -31.78 -26.14
N LYS A 422 7.69 -32.36 -25.07
CA LYS A 422 7.72 -31.79 -23.71
C LYS A 422 9.16 -31.55 -23.24
N LYS A 423 10.07 -32.51 -23.42
CA LYS A 423 11.50 -32.34 -23.10
C LYS A 423 12.15 -31.21 -23.89
N THR A 424 11.82 -31.12 -25.18
CA THR A 424 12.33 -30.05 -26.05
C THR A 424 11.83 -28.68 -25.61
N ALA A 425 10.54 -28.58 -25.24
CA ALA A 425 9.95 -27.35 -24.71
C ALA A 425 10.60 -26.92 -23.40
N HIS A 426 10.81 -27.84 -22.44
CA HIS A 426 11.52 -27.53 -21.20
C HIS A 426 12.97 -27.04 -21.46
N ALA A 427 13.70 -27.67 -22.38
CA ALA A 427 15.06 -27.25 -22.72
C ALA A 427 15.12 -25.83 -23.32
N ILE A 428 14.11 -25.43 -24.10
CA ILE A 428 14.02 -24.07 -24.65
C ILE A 428 13.68 -23.06 -23.54
N ILE A 429 12.75 -23.41 -22.64
CA ILE A 429 12.39 -22.59 -21.48
C ILE A 429 13.63 -22.33 -20.61
N ASP A 430 14.40 -23.37 -20.31
CA ASP A 430 15.63 -23.24 -19.52
C ASP A 430 16.67 -22.36 -20.25
N LYS A 431 16.82 -22.50 -21.58
CA LYS A 431 17.69 -21.63 -22.38
C LYS A 431 17.24 -20.17 -22.37
N PHE A 432 15.94 -19.90 -22.32
CA PHE A 432 15.42 -18.54 -22.14
C PHE A 432 15.67 -18.02 -20.72
N ALA A 433 15.52 -18.88 -19.72
CA ALA A 433 15.79 -18.54 -18.33
C ALA A 433 17.26 -18.18 -18.10
N ASP A 434 18.20 -18.91 -18.71
CA ASP A 434 19.64 -18.63 -18.70
C ASP A 434 19.97 -17.25 -19.32
N ARG A 435 19.16 -16.80 -20.27
CA ARG A 435 19.27 -15.46 -20.89
C ARG A 435 18.55 -14.37 -20.11
N GLY A 436 17.84 -14.73 -19.04
CA GLY A 436 17.01 -13.84 -18.22
C GLY A 436 15.69 -13.46 -18.87
N LEU A 437 15.20 -14.23 -19.85
CA LEU A 437 13.96 -13.95 -20.58
C LEU A 437 12.78 -14.68 -19.93
N ARG A 438 11.64 -13.99 -19.82
CA ARG A 438 10.36 -14.62 -19.46
C ARG A 438 9.78 -15.32 -20.68
N SER A 439 9.23 -16.50 -20.49
CA SER A 439 8.65 -17.32 -21.55
C SER A 439 7.16 -17.54 -21.30
N PRO A 440 6.24 -16.68 -21.79
CA PRO A 440 4.83 -17.05 -21.85
C PRO A 440 4.61 -18.10 -22.94
N SER A 441 3.61 -18.97 -22.76
CA SER A 441 3.21 -19.95 -23.78
C SER A 441 1.75 -19.75 -24.16
N CYS A 442 1.41 -20.09 -25.40
CA CYS A 442 0.03 -20.07 -25.90
C CYS A 442 -0.34 -21.40 -26.53
N CYS A 443 -1.61 -21.76 -26.43
CA CYS A 443 -2.17 -22.92 -27.10
C CYS A 443 -3.56 -22.62 -27.69
N PRO A 444 -3.81 -22.95 -28.96
CA PRO A 444 -5.16 -23.08 -29.48
C PRO A 444 -5.77 -24.43 -29.05
N ALA A 445 -7.06 -24.44 -28.77
CA ALA A 445 -7.87 -25.61 -28.50
C ALA A 445 -9.14 -25.57 -29.36
N ASP A 446 -9.37 -26.63 -30.14
CA ASP A 446 -10.57 -26.78 -30.97
C ASP A 446 -11.63 -27.60 -30.23
N GLY A 447 -12.80 -27.00 -30.00
CA GLY A 447 -14.05 -27.72 -29.71
C GLY A 447 -14.51 -27.81 -28.24
N SER A 448 -15.76 -27.35 -28.03
CA SER A 448 -16.89 -27.80 -27.18
C SER A 448 -16.74 -28.53 -25.84
N ARG A 449 -15.55 -28.78 -25.30
CA ARG A 449 -15.40 -29.49 -24.01
C ARG A 449 -14.98 -28.56 -22.88
N GLU A 450 -15.95 -28.36 -22.01
CA GLU A 450 -15.86 -27.81 -20.66
C GLU A 450 -15.10 -28.79 -19.74
N GLU A 451 -13.81 -29.05 -20.00
CA GLU A 451 -12.94 -29.71 -19.02
C GLU A 451 -12.23 -28.66 -18.17
N GLN A 452 -12.91 -28.20 -17.11
CA GLN A 452 -12.30 -27.53 -15.97
C GLN A 452 -11.40 -28.54 -15.22
N ARG A 453 -10.17 -28.74 -15.68
CA ARG A 453 -9.14 -29.43 -14.88
C ARG A 453 -8.42 -28.42 -14.01
N GLU A 454 -8.67 -28.51 -12.70
CA GLU A 454 -7.97 -27.73 -11.67
C GLU A 454 -6.55 -28.29 -11.52
N CYS A 455 -5.54 -27.61 -12.08
CA CYS A 455 -4.14 -27.97 -11.87
C CYS A 455 -3.60 -27.32 -10.59
N ARG A 456 -3.00 -28.14 -9.71
CA ARG A 456 -2.31 -27.70 -8.50
C ARG A 456 -0.83 -27.99 -8.59
N ARG A 457 -0.07 -27.03 -9.10
CA ARG A 457 1.30 -26.69 -8.65
C ARG A 457 1.80 -25.50 -9.46
N ALA A 458 2.39 -24.53 -8.78
CA ALA A 458 2.77 -23.27 -9.39
C ALA A 458 4.13 -22.83 -8.86
N MET A 459 5.22 -23.06 -9.61
CA MET A 459 6.55 -22.52 -9.25
C MET A 459 6.64 -21.05 -9.71
N GLY A 460 7.24 -20.18 -8.89
CA GLY A 460 7.55 -18.79 -9.28
C GLY A 460 8.75 -18.72 -10.24
N ASP A 461 9.13 -17.51 -10.65
CA ASP A 461 10.25 -17.28 -11.60
C ASP A 461 11.48 -18.13 -11.24
N GLN A 462 12.00 -18.88 -12.22
CA GLN A 462 13.15 -19.77 -12.04
C GLN A 462 14.38 -19.00 -11.55
N LEU A 463 15.15 -19.62 -10.65
CA LEU A 463 16.36 -19.05 -10.04
C LEU A 463 17.36 -18.51 -11.06
N ALA A 464 17.46 -19.12 -12.24
CA ALA A 464 18.30 -18.69 -13.34
C ALA A 464 17.97 -17.26 -13.81
N ILE A 465 16.68 -16.92 -13.96
CA ILE A 465 16.23 -15.58 -14.36
C ILE A 465 16.64 -14.56 -13.30
N GLY A 466 16.46 -14.91 -12.02
CA GLY A 466 16.84 -14.07 -10.88
C GLY A 466 18.34 -13.75 -10.89
N LYS A 467 19.18 -14.79 -11.02
CA LYS A 467 20.65 -14.66 -11.06
C LYS A 467 21.15 -13.83 -12.26
N GLU A 468 20.62 -14.06 -13.45
CA GLU A 468 21.03 -13.28 -14.64
C GLU A 468 20.58 -11.81 -14.54
N THR A 469 19.37 -11.56 -14.02
CA THR A 469 18.90 -10.19 -13.76
C THR A 469 19.78 -9.51 -12.70
N GLY A 470 20.06 -10.21 -11.59
CA GLY A 470 20.95 -9.75 -10.53
C GLY A 470 22.36 -9.42 -11.02
N ARG A 471 22.92 -10.28 -11.88
CA ARG A 471 24.23 -10.07 -12.50
C ARG A 471 24.25 -8.79 -13.36
N ARG A 472 23.20 -8.52 -14.14
CA ARG A 472 23.11 -7.28 -14.95
C ARG A 472 22.92 -6.03 -14.11
N LEU A 473 22.21 -6.14 -12.99
CA LEU A 473 21.97 -5.04 -12.05
C LEU A 473 23.14 -4.82 -11.06
N GLY A 474 24.12 -5.73 -11.02
CA GLY A 474 25.26 -5.65 -10.09
C GLY A 474 24.92 -6.04 -8.65
N MET A 475 23.81 -6.76 -8.41
CA MET A 475 23.37 -7.19 -7.07
C MET A 475 24.09 -8.44 -6.55
N GLY A 476 24.93 -9.07 -7.37
CA GLY A 476 25.52 -10.38 -7.05
C GLY A 476 24.69 -11.55 -7.57
N THR A 477 25.19 -12.77 -7.35
CA THR A 477 24.58 -14.02 -7.81
C THR A 477 24.38 -15.03 -6.67
N ASN A 478 24.61 -14.61 -5.41
CA ASN A 478 24.39 -15.44 -4.24
C ASN A 478 22.89 -15.52 -3.88
N MET A 479 22.12 -16.07 -4.82
CA MET A 479 20.67 -16.18 -4.73
C MET A 479 20.23 -17.64 -4.55
N TYR A 480 19.19 -17.83 -3.75
CA TYR A 480 18.69 -19.15 -3.36
C TYR A 480 17.21 -19.33 -3.74
N PRO A 481 16.74 -20.55 -4.02
CA PRO A 481 15.33 -20.80 -4.20
C PRO A 481 14.60 -20.73 -2.86
N SER A 482 13.32 -20.38 -2.86
CA SER A 482 12.54 -20.29 -1.62
C SER A 482 12.37 -21.65 -0.92
N SER A 483 12.55 -22.77 -1.62
CA SER A 483 12.54 -24.12 -1.01
C SER A 483 13.69 -24.33 -0.02
N SER A 484 14.81 -23.60 -0.18
CA SER A 484 15.93 -23.62 0.77
C SER A 484 15.55 -23.00 2.13
N LEU A 485 14.54 -22.12 2.18
CA LEU A 485 14.03 -21.52 3.42
C LEU A 485 13.22 -22.51 4.26
N LEU A 486 12.68 -23.56 3.65
CA LEU A 486 11.88 -24.60 4.30
C LEU A 486 12.74 -25.76 4.86
N GLY A 487 14.07 -25.66 4.78
CA GLY A 487 14.99 -26.73 5.16
C GLY A 487 14.91 -27.98 4.27
N GLN A 488 14.27 -27.88 3.09
CA GLN A 488 14.09 -28.99 2.14
C GLN A 488 15.16 -29.00 1.03
N SER A 489 16.34 -28.42 1.25
CA SER A 489 17.42 -28.42 0.26
C SER A 489 18.12 -29.78 0.19
N LYS A 490 18.35 -30.28 -1.03
CA LYS A 490 19.15 -31.49 -1.32
C LYS A 490 20.67 -31.26 -1.25
N ASP A 491 21.12 -30.02 -1.05
CA ASP A 491 22.54 -29.66 -0.99
C ASP A 491 23.11 -29.78 0.43
N GLU A 492 24.08 -30.68 0.60
CA GLU A 492 24.75 -30.97 1.88
C GLU A 492 25.51 -29.76 2.46
N THR A 493 25.94 -28.80 1.63
CA THR A 493 26.65 -27.58 2.08
C THR A 493 25.73 -26.47 2.59
N ILE A 494 24.44 -26.51 2.22
CA ILE A 494 23.44 -25.53 2.66
C ILE A 494 22.77 -25.98 3.96
N ALA A 495 22.82 -27.28 4.27
CA ALA A 495 22.22 -27.88 5.46
C ALA A 495 22.89 -27.45 6.79
N ASP A 496 24.15 -26.99 6.75
CA ASP A 496 24.93 -26.64 7.96
C ASP A 496 24.74 -25.18 8.43
N LEU A 497 24.18 -24.30 7.60
CA LEU A 497 23.92 -22.90 8.00
C LEU A 497 22.48 -22.76 8.52
N PRO A 498 22.26 -22.12 9.68
CA PRO A 498 20.92 -21.78 10.12
C PRO A 498 20.26 -20.86 9.09
N VAL A 499 18.97 -21.08 8.83
CA VAL A 499 18.19 -20.38 7.78
C VAL A 499 18.27 -18.86 7.96
N GLU A 500 18.34 -18.36 9.19
CA GLU A 500 18.49 -16.94 9.47
C GLU A 500 19.81 -16.35 8.94
N GLU A 501 20.92 -17.09 9.06
CA GLU A 501 22.23 -16.64 8.56
C GLU A 501 22.30 -16.74 7.04
N LEU A 502 21.62 -17.72 6.45
CA LEU A 502 21.45 -17.82 5.01
C LEU A 502 20.67 -16.63 4.46
N ILE A 503 19.60 -16.21 5.14
CA ILE A 503 18.82 -15.02 4.75
C ILE A 503 19.66 -13.75 4.80
N GLU A 504 20.48 -13.57 5.84
CA GLU A 504 21.32 -12.39 5.99
C GLU A 504 22.44 -12.30 4.93
N LYS A 505 22.97 -13.45 4.48
CA LYS A 505 24.04 -13.53 3.47
C LYS A 505 23.54 -13.62 2.02
N ALA A 506 22.24 -13.84 1.82
CA ALA A 506 21.67 -14.01 0.49
C ALA A 506 21.48 -12.66 -0.21
N ASP A 507 21.91 -12.58 -1.47
CA ASP A 507 21.67 -11.42 -2.34
C ASP A 507 20.23 -11.40 -2.87
N GLY A 508 19.51 -12.53 -2.79
CA GLY A 508 18.13 -12.62 -3.24
C GLY A 508 17.53 -14.02 -3.18
N PHE A 509 16.21 -14.07 -3.32
CA PHE A 509 15.43 -15.30 -3.33
C PHE A 509 14.58 -15.40 -4.59
N ALA A 510 14.53 -16.60 -5.19
CA ALA A 510 13.71 -16.89 -6.36
C ALA A 510 12.57 -17.86 -6.03
N GLY A 511 11.49 -17.80 -6.81
CA GLY A 511 10.31 -18.64 -6.59
C GLY A 511 9.53 -18.34 -5.30
N VAL A 512 9.67 -17.12 -4.76
CA VAL A 512 9.15 -16.76 -3.43
C VAL A 512 7.63 -16.62 -3.44
N PHE A 513 6.96 -17.38 -2.58
CA PHE A 513 5.53 -17.28 -2.33
C PHE A 513 5.22 -16.18 -1.30
N PRO A 514 3.96 -15.71 -1.21
CA PRO A 514 3.57 -14.62 -0.30
C PRO A 514 3.98 -14.88 1.16
N GLU A 515 3.78 -16.11 1.63
CA GLU A 515 4.15 -16.55 2.99
C GLU A 515 5.66 -16.48 3.23
N HIS A 516 6.45 -16.84 2.22
CA HIS A 516 7.90 -16.77 2.30
C HIS A 516 8.39 -15.32 2.36
N LYS A 517 7.75 -14.38 1.65
CA LYS A 517 8.10 -12.95 1.72
C LYS A 517 7.91 -12.41 3.15
N TYR A 518 6.79 -12.74 3.77
CA TYR A 518 6.52 -12.36 5.16
C TYR A 518 7.58 -12.94 6.11
N GLU A 519 7.91 -14.23 5.98
CA GLU A 519 8.88 -14.88 6.86
C GLU A 519 10.29 -14.32 6.67
N ILE A 520 10.71 -14.02 5.43
CA ILE A 520 12.02 -13.39 5.15
C ILE A 520 12.14 -12.05 5.90
N VAL A 521 11.13 -11.18 5.76
CA VAL A 521 11.12 -9.87 6.44
C VAL A 521 11.15 -10.05 7.96
N LYS A 522 10.34 -10.97 8.48
CA LYS A 522 10.29 -11.27 9.91
C LYS A 522 11.63 -11.78 10.44
N LYS A 523 12.32 -12.67 9.70
CA LYS A 523 13.64 -13.18 10.09
C LYS A 523 14.73 -12.10 10.07
N LEU A 524 14.70 -11.21 9.08
CA LEU A 524 15.61 -10.06 9.05
C LEU A 524 15.35 -9.11 10.23
N GLN A 525 14.08 -8.88 10.58
CA GLN A 525 13.71 -8.11 11.78
C GLN A 525 14.15 -8.78 13.09
N GLU A 526 14.02 -10.10 13.22
CA GLU A 526 14.53 -10.87 14.37
C GLU A 526 16.05 -10.71 14.55
N ARG A 527 16.78 -10.48 13.45
CA ARG A 527 18.22 -10.16 13.43
C ARG A 527 18.54 -8.69 13.66
N LYS A 528 17.53 -7.86 13.96
CA LYS A 528 17.61 -6.41 14.23
C LYS A 528 17.95 -5.55 13.00
N HIS A 529 17.74 -6.05 11.79
CA HIS A 529 17.75 -5.21 10.59
C HIS A 529 16.47 -4.37 10.53
N ILE A 530 16.60 -3.14 10.05
CA ILE A 530 15.46 -2.26 9.76
C ILE A 530 15.10 -2.50 8.30
N CYS A 531 14.04 -3.28 8.11
CA CYS A 531 13.73 -3.87 6.82
C CYS A 531 12.75 -3.00 6.06
N GLY A 532 13.19 -2.45 4.94
CA GLY A 532 12.31 -1.94 3.90
C GLY A 532 11.86 -3.06 2.97
N MET A 533 10.60 -3.05 2.55
CA MET A 533 10.10 -3.99 1.54
C MET A 533 9.32 -3.26 0.45
N THR A 534 9.58 -3.60 -0.81
CA THR A 534 8.76 -3.13 -1.93
C THR A 534 7.76 -4.19 -2.37
N GLY A 535 6.59 -3.78 -2.84
CA GLY A 535 5.59 -4.69 -3.39
C GLY A 535 4.64 -4.00 -4.35
N ASP A 536 4.09 -4.77 -5.27
CA ASP A 536 3.14 -4.32 -6.30
C ASP A 536 1.78 -4.99 -6.17
N GLY A 537 1.72 -6.19 -5.59
CA GLY A 537 0.52 -7.02 -5.60
C GLY A 537 -0.19 -7.18 -4.26
N VAL A 538 -1.42 -7.70 -4.33
CA VAL A 538 -2.26 -8.13 -3.19
C VAL A 538 -1.58 -9.16 -2.28
N ASN A 539 -0.64 -9.88 -2.86
CA ASN A 539 0.15 -10.93 -2.23
C ASN A 539 1.26 -10.37 -1.34
N ASP A 540 1.69 -9.13 -1.60
CA ASP A 540 2.76 -8.49 -0.84
C ASP A 540 2.23 -7.74 0.37
N ALA A 541 0.92 -7.46 0.42
CA ALA A 541 0.28 -6.70 1.48
C ALA A 541 0.63 -7.19 2.91
N PRO A 542 0.65 -8.51 3.23
CA PRO A 542 1.05 -8.98 4.55
C PRO A 542 2.51 -8.67 4.87
N ALA A 543 3.40 -8.80 3.89
CA ALA A 543 4.83 -8.59 4.06
C ALA A 543 5.18 -7.09 4.11
N LEU A 544 4.51 -6.25 3.31
CA LEU A 544 4.57 -4.79 3.37
C LEU A 544 4.16 -4.24 4.74
N LYS A 545 3.07 -4.77 5.31
CA LYS A 545 2.59 -4.37 6.63
C LYS A 545 3.49 -4.86 7.77
N LYS A 546 4.22 -5.96 7.54
CA LYS A 546 5.17 -6.52 8.51
C LYS A 546 6.50 -5.79 8.51
N ALA A 547 6.95 -5.32 7.36
CA ALA A 547 8.17 -4.55 7.19
C ALA A 547 8.17 -3.29 8.07
N ASP A 548 9.35 -2.82 8.46
CA ASP A 548 9.49 -1.56 9.18
C ASP A 548 9.09 -0.39 8.28
N ILE A 549 9.42 -0.49 6.98
CA ILE A 549 8.92 0.40 5.93
C ILE A 549 8.34 -0.43 4.78
N GLY A 550 7.02 -0.42 4.64
CA GLY A 550 6.35 -0.91 3.44
C GLY A 550 6.35 0.14 2.33
N ILE A 551 6.84 -0.20 1.14
CA ILE A 551 6.92 0.69 -0.04
C ILE A 551 6.06 0.11 -1.17
N ALA A 552 4.97 0.79 -1.54
CA ALA A 552 4.20 0.44 -2.72
C ALA A 552 4.76 1.14 -3.96
N VAL A 553 4.94 0.39 -5.05
CA VAL A 553 5.34 0.96 -6.34
C VAL A 553 4.20 1.77 -6.98
N ALA A 554 4.52 2.60 -7.97
CA ALA A 554 3.54 3.50 -8.62
C ALA A 554 2.33 2.77 -9.23
N ASP A 555 2.58 1.61 -9.85
CA ASP A 555 1.54 0.77 -10.46
C ASP A 555 0.99 -0.31 -9.50
N ALA A 556 1.21 -0.15 -8.19
CA ALA A 556 0.78 -1.14 -7.21
C ALA A 556 -0.75 -1.18 -7.05
N THR A 557 -1.28 -2.36 -6.71
CA THR A 557 -2.71 -2.53 -6.40
C THR A 557 -3.13 -1.65 -5.22
N ASP A 558 -4.42 -1.31 -5.14
CA ASP A 558 -4.94 -0.52 -4.01
C ASP A 558 -4.70 -1.24 -2.67
N ALA A 559 -4.74 -2.57 -2.66
CA ALA A 559 -4.37 -3.38 -1.49
C ALA A 559 -2.92 -3.18 -1.06
N ALA A 560 -1.96 -3.22 -2.00
CA ALA A 560 -0.55 -3.00 -1.71
C ALA A 560 -0.29 -1.55 -1.25
N ARG A 561 -0.88 -0.57 -1.94
CA ARG A 561 -0.84 0.84 -1.52
C ARG A 561 -1.42 1.00 -0.12
N GLY A 562 -2.57 0.39 0.16
CA GLY A 562 -3.25 0.40 1.46
C GLY A 562 -2.39 -0.14 2.61
N ALA A 563 -1.66 -1.23 2.37
CA ALA A 563 -0.78 -1.86 3.35
C ALA A 563 0.58 -1.18 3.54
N SER A 564 1.02 -0.38 2.56
CA SER A 564 2.31 0.33 2.60
C SER A 564 2.30 1.61 3.43
N ASP A 565 3.50 2.05 3.81
CA ASP A 565 3.74 3.29 4.55
C ASP A 565 4.13 4.45 3.65
N ILE A 566 4.74 4.12 2.52
CA ILE A 566 5.19 5.04 1.49
C ILE A 566 4.69 4.51 0.15
N VAL A 567 4.10 5.40 -0.63
CA VAL A 567 3.61 5.10 -1.98
C VAL A 567 4.44 5.91 -2.97
N LEU A 568 5.10 5.23 -3.90
CA LEU A 568 5.82 5.90 -4.97
C LEU A 568 4.83 6.38 -6.03
N THR A 569 5.02 7.57 -6.59
CA THR A 569 4.26 8.06 -7.75
C THR A 569 5.04 7.90 -9.04
N GLU A 570 6.35 7.66 -8.94
CA GLU A 570 7.23 7.38 -10.06
C GLU A 570 7.84 5.97 -9.92
N PRO A 571 7.95 5.19 -11.01
CA PRO A 571 8.53 3.87 -10.95
C PRO A 571 10.05 3.92 -10.83
N GLY A 572 10.62 2.90 -10.18
CA GLY A 572 12.05 2.61 -10.20
C GLY A 572 12.78 2.76 -8.86
N LEU A 573 13.86 2.01 -8.72
CA LEU A 573 14.69 1.96 -7.52
C LEU A 573 15.35 3.30 -7.18
N SER A 574 15.60 4.16 -8.18
CA SER A 574 16.23 5.48 -7.98
C SER A 574 15.42 6.39 -7.07
N VAL A 575 14.08 6.30 -7.13
CA VAL A 575 13.15 7.09 -6.30
C VAL A 575 13.26 6.66 -4.83
N ILE A 576 13.42 5.35 -4.59
CA ILE A 576 13.62 4.82 -3.24
C ILE A 576 14.97 5.29 -2.68
N VAL A 577 16.03 5.23 -3.48
CA VAL A 577 17.36 5.68 -3.06
C VAL A 577 17.37 7.18 -2.76
N SER A 578 16.75 8.02 -3.61
CA SER A 578 16.64 9.46 -3.35
C SER A 578 15.82 9.74 -2.09
N ALA A 579 14.70 9.04 -1.89
CA ALA A 579 13.88 9.15 -0.69
C ALA A 579 14.65 8.78 0.58
N VAL A 580 15.47 7.72 0.55
CA VAL A 580 16.33 7.31 1.68
C VAL A 580 17.38 8.36 1.97
N LEU A 581 18.05 8.90 0.96
CA LEU A 581 19.06 9.96 1.13
C LEU A 581 18.44 11.24 1.72
N THR A 582 17.28 11.66 1.21
CA THR A 582 16.53 12.80 1.72
C THR A 582 16.09 12.56 3.16
N SER A 583 15.59 11.36 3.49
CA SER A 583 15.16 10.98 4.84
C SER A 583 16.33 10.99 5.83
N ARG A 584 17.51 10.49 5.43
CA ARG A 584 18.75 10.57 6.23
C ARG A 584 19.17 12.01 6.49
N ALA A 585 19.09 12.89 5.48
CA ALA A 585 19.40 14.31 5.65
C ALA A 585 18.42 15.01 6.61
N ILE A 586 17.13 14.71 6.52
CA ILE A 586 16.09 15.22 7.44
C ILE A 586 16.39 14.73 8.86
N PHE A 587 16.61 13.42 9.04
CA PHE A 587 16.87 12.83 10.34
C PHE A 587 18.15 13.39 10.99
N GLN A 588 19.20 13.63 10.20
CA GLN A 588 20.43 14.27 10.69
C GLN A 588 20.16 15.69 11.23
N ARG A 589 19.33 16.48 10.55
CA ARG A 589 18.93 17.81 11.05
C ARG A 589 18.15 17.71 12.36
N MET A 590 17.24 16.74 12.48
CA MET A 590 16.49 16.50 13.70
C MET A 590 17.39 16.10 14.88
N LYS A 591 18.37 15.20 14.64
CA LYS A 591 19.37 14.84 15.65
C LYS A 591 20.22 16.04 16.07
N ASN A 592 20.72 16.82 15.10
CA ASN A 592 21.52 18.00 15.38
C ASN A 592 20.74 19.03 16.21
N TYR A 593 19.47 19.27 15.85
CA TYR A 593 18.61 20.18 16.62
C TYR A 593 18.35 19.65 18.04
N THR A 594 18.09 18.36 18.19
CA THR A 594 17.93 17.72 19.51
C THR A 594 19.19 17.88 20.38
N ILE A 595 20.37 17.69 19.77
CA ILE A 595 21.66 17.91 20.43
C ILE A 595 21.82 19.38 20.84
N ILE A 596 21.53 20.32 19.94
CA ILE A 596 21.61 21.76 20.23
C ILE A 596 20.68 22.14 21.37
N CYS A 597 19.40 21.75 21.33
CA CYS A 597 18.46 22.02 22.42
C CYS A 597 18.92 21.41 23.75
N ARG A 598 19.58 20.24 23.72
CA ARG A 598 20.11 19.62 24.94
C ARG A 598 21.31 20.38 25.50
N PHE A 599 22.22 20.87 24.66
CA PHE A 599 23.44 21.56 25.10
C PHE A 599 23.26 23.05 25.36
N HIS A 600 22.32 23.72 24.70
CA HIS A 600 22.05 25.14 24.92
C HIS A 600 21.34 25.39 26.27
N HIS A 601 20.66 24.37 26.81
CA HIS A 601 19.98 24.37 28.10
C HIS A 601 20.84 23.88 29.27
N ASP A 602 22.16 23.69 29.07
CA ASP A 602 23.10 23.42 30.15
C ASP A 602 23.73 24.75 30.63
N PRO A 603 23.25 25.35 31.73
CA PRO A 603 23.67 26.68 32.18
C PRO A 603 25.14 26.74 32.63
N TYR A 604 25.87 25.61 32.69
CA TYR A 604 27.24 25.55 33.17
C TYR A 604 28.31 25.56 32.07
N ARG A 605 27.94 25.63 30.78
CA ARG A 605 28.89 25.65 29.65
C ARG A 605 28.81 26.93 28.80
N HIS A 606 28.97 28.10 29.45
CA HIS A 606 29.34 29.32 28.73
C HIS A 606 30.81 29.24 28.27
N GLY A 607 31.05 28.64 27.11
CA GLY A 607 32.40 28.58 26.54
C GLY A 607 32.52 28.19 25.06
N PHE A 608 31.45 27.80 24.38
CA PHE A 608 31.50 27.52 22.94
C PHE A 608 30.61 28.50 22.17
N HIS A 609 31.24 29.54 21.63
CA HIS A 609 30.74 30.28 20.48
C HIS A 609 30.62 29.31 19.30
N ALA A 610 29.45 28.69 19.13
CA ALA A 610 29.07 28.09 17.86
C ALA A 610 28.36 29.18 17.04
N HIS A 611 29.00 29.60 15.96
CA HIS A 611 28.41 30.45 14.94
C HIS A 611 27.05 29.86 14.51
N CYS A 612 25.96 30.55 14.87
CA CYS A 612 24.65 30.37 14.25
C CYS A 612 24.73 30.82 12.79
N THR A 613 25.01 29.90 11.88
CA THR A 613 24.56 30.06 10.50
C THR A 613 23.04 29.88 10.53
N TYR A 614 22.36 31.00 10.36
CA TYR A 614 20.92 31.10 10.20
C TYR A 614 20.41 30.14 9.12
N LEU A 615 19.16 29.72 9.33
CA LEU A 615 18.35 29.02 8.35
C LEU A 615 18.44 29.69 6.97
N GLU A 616 18.89 28.94 5.96
CA GLU A 616 18.35 29.10 4.62
C GLU A 616 17.14 28.16 4.52
N ILE A 617 15.95 28.78 4.59
CA ILE A 617 14.63 28.19 4.33
C ILE A 617 14.48 27.97 2.83
#